data_AF-A0A443NMF5-F1
#
_entry.id   AF-A0A443NMF5-F1
#
_cell.length_a   1.000
_cell.length_b   1.000
_cell.length_c   1.000
_cell.angle_alpha   90.00
_cell.angle_beta   90.00
_cell.angle_gamma   90.00
#
_symmetry.space_group_name_H-M   'P 1'
#
loop_
_entity.id
_entity.type
_entity.pdbx_description
1 polymer ?
#
loop_
_entity_poly.entity_id
_entity_poly.type
_entity_poly.pdbx_seq_one_letter_code
_entity_poly.pdbx_strand_id
1 'polypeptide(L)'
;MERNIRYVWSNNLEEEFNLIMKIRHSHHYVALDTEFQRVIVDCPRNANEDMRYSHLDLNIANRQFTQIGLCFFDAYGNLPYSGSAWQFTFKGFNSRRYTSEIKEAIDPKRFATFLKKMVSGCELHWVTFHGLYDFGYMTQILTNSTPPGHPQ
;
A
#
# COMPACT_ATOMS: atom_id res chain seq x y z
N MET A 1 -13.39 -21.23 8.08
CA MET A 1 -12.15 -20.61 8.59
C MET A 1 -12.33 -19.12 8.48
N GLU A 2 -12.47 -18.42 9.60
CA GLU A 2 -12.48 -16.95 9.60
C GLU A 2 -11.11 -16.47 9.11
N ARG A 3 -11.11 -15.85 7.92
CA ARG A 3 -9.95 -15.12 7.42
C ARG A 3 -9.92 -13.80 8.19
N ASN A 4 -9.25 -13.80 9.34
CA ASN A 4 -9.11 -12.60 10.14
C ASN A 4 -8.18 -11.62 9.40
N ILE A 5 -8.67 -10.42 9.14
CA ILE A 5 -7.86 -9.31 8.65
C ILE A 5 -7.31 -8.56 9.86
N ARG A 6 -6.02 -8.24 9.84
CA ARG A 6 -5.37 -7.44 10.88
C ARG A 6 -5.47 -5.97 10.52
N TYR A 7 -6.30 -5.23 11.24
CA TYR A 7 -6.43 -3.79 11.06
C TYR A 7 -5.26 -3.06 11.74
N VAL A 8 -4.54 -2.27 10.96
CA VAL A 8 -3.33 -1.59 11.40
C VAL A 8 -3.55 -0.08 11.42
N TRP A 9 -3.26 0.46 12.59
CA TRP A 9 -3.35 1.86 12.97
C TRP A 9 -1.99 2.29 13.55
N SER A 10 -1.84 3.56 13.89
CA SER A 10 -0.59 4.15 14.38
C SER A 10 -0.11 3.55 15.70
N ASN A 11 -1.03 3.08 16.55
CA ASN A 11 -0.74 2.49 17.85
C ASN A 11 -0.16 1.06 17.76
N ASN A 12 -0.59 0.24 16.79
CA ASN A 12 -0.11 -1.14 16.61
C ASN A 12 0.83 -1.33 15.41
N LEU A 13 1.10 -0.29 14.63
CA LEU A 13 1.95 -0.34 13.42
C LEU A 13 3.25 -1.15 13.60
N GLU A 14 3.97 -0.90 14.70
CA GLU A 14 5.26 -1.54 14.97
C GLU A 14 5.11 -3.02 15.32
N GLU A 15 4.10 -3.36 16.12
CA GLU A 15 3.78 -4.74 16.48
C GLU A 15 3.46 -5.57 15.23
N GLU A 16 2.63 -5.01 14.33
CA GLU A 16 2.22 -5.68 13.10
C GLU A 16 3.38 -5.86 12.12
N PHE A 17 4.24 -4.84 11.98
CA PHE A 17 5.44 -4.99 11.16
C PHE A 17 6.42 -6.01 11.74
N ASN A 18 6.53 -6.15 13.06
CA ASN A 18 7.36 -7.18 13.67
C ASN A 18 6.87 -8.60 13.32
N LEU A 19 5.56 -8.80 13.15
CA LEU A 19 5.02 -10.07 12.65
C LEU A 19 5.41 -10.30 11.19
N ILE A 20 5.25 -9.28 10.34
CA ILE A 20 5.65 -9.33 8.92
C ILE A 20 7.13 -9.69 8.79
N MET A 21 8.01 -9.05 9.59
CA MET A 21 9.45 -9.30 9.56
C MET A 21 9.82 -10.75 9.91
N LYS A 22 9.01 -11.44 10.73
CA LYS A 22 9.23 -12.86 11.07
C LYS A 22 8.84 -13.81 9.93
N ILE A 23 7.85 -13.45 9.12
CA ILE A 23 7.31 -14.34 8.08
C ILE A 23 7.84 -14.07 6.68
N ARG A 24 8.32 -12.85 6.39
CA ARG A 24 8.65 -12.41 5.02
C ARG A 24 9.63 -13.31 4.26
N HIS A 25 10.48 -14.07 4.96
CA HIS A 25 11.44 -14.99 4.34
C HIS A 25 10.80 -16.33 3.96
N SER A 26 9.92 -16.87 4.80
CA SER A 26 9.22 -18.13 4.54
C SER A 26 8.01 -17.96 3.63
N HIS A 27 7.34 -16.80 3.71
CA HIS A 27 6.15 -16.45 2.94
C HIS A 27 6.43 -15.20 2.12
N HIS A 28 7.29 -15.33 1.13
CA HIS A 28 7.85 -14.22 0.36
C HIS A 28 6.95 -13.75 -0.80
N TYR A 29 5.75 -14.31 -0.95
CA TYR A 29 4.75 -13.79 -1.89
C TYR A 29 3.83 -12.79 -1.18
N VAL A 30 3.65 -11.61 -1.77
CA VAL A 30 2.91 -10.50 -1.19
C VAL A 30 1.85 -10.02 -2.17
N ALA A 31 0.58 -10.26 -1.84
CA ALA A 31 -0.52 -9.62 -2.55
C ALA A 31 -0.70 -8.20 -2.01
N LEU A 32 -0.79 -7.24 -2.93
CA LEU A 32 -0.92 -5.81 -2.66
C LEU A 32 -2.21 -5.30 -3.28
N ASP A 33 -2.90 -4.45 -2.54
CA ASP A 33 -4.09 -3.73 -2.96
C ASP A 33 -4.13 -2.36 -2.28
N THR A 34 -4.65 -1.34 -2.96
CA THR A 34 -4.74 0.03 -2.41
C THR A 34 -6.11 0.64 -2.62
N GLU A 35 -6.59 1.35 -1.61
CA GLU A 35 -7.86 2.07 -1.67
C GLU A 35 -7.62 3.58 -1.65
N PHE A 36 -8.27 4.30 -2.55
CA PHE A 36 -8.14 5.74 -2.72
C PHE A 36 -9.48 6.37 -3.13
N GLN A 37 -9.66 7.66 -2.80
CA GLN A 37 -10.99 8.27 -2.81
C GLN A 37 -11.55 8.52 -4.22
N ARG A 38 -10.70 8.89 -5.18
CA ARG A 38 -11.15 9.29 -6.52
C ARG A 38 -10.02 9.33 -7.56
N VAL A 39 -10.38 9.03 -8.81
CA VAL A 39 -9.61 9.35 -10.01
C VAL A 39 -9.94 10.78 -10.45
N ILE A 40 -8.93 11.65 -10.57
CA ILE A 40 -9.09 13.06 -10.95
C ILE A 40 -9.20 13.19 -12.48
N VAL A 41 -8.30 12.52 -13.19
CA VAL A 41 -8.23 12.49 -14.65
C VAL A 41 -8.49 11.07 -15.12
N ASP A 42 -9.59 10.88 -15.85
CA ASP A 42 -9.91 9.59 -16.46
C ASP A 42 -8.98 9.33 -17.66
N CYS A 43 -8.60 8.07 -17.84
CA CYS A 43 -7.70 7.66 -18.92
C CYS A 43 -8.48 6.91 -19.99
N PRO A 44 -8.48 7.37 -21.27
CA PRO A 44 -9.14 6.66 -22.35
C PRO A 44 -8.63 5.22 -22.48
N ARG A 45 -9.52 4.26 -22.76
CA ARG A 45 -9.12 2.83 -22.92
C ARG A 45 -8.05 2.62 -24.00
N ASN A 46 -8.08 3.43 -25.05
CA ASN A 46 -7.13 3.39 -26.17
C ASN A 46 -5.93 4.34 -25.98
N ALA A 47 -5.74 4.94 -24.79
CA ALA A 47 -4.57 5.75 -24.49
C ALA A 47 -3.28 4.92 -24.64
N ASN A 48 -2.25 5.54 -25.20
CA ASN A 48 -0.91 4.97 -25.26
C ASN A 48 -0.26 4.94 -23.86
N GLU A 49 0.88 4.28 -23.74
CA GLU A 49 1.56 4.08 -22.45
C GLU A 49 2.00 5.40 -21.81
N ASP A 50 2.52 6.34 -22.60
CA ASP A 50 2.93 7.66 -22.12
C ASP A 50 1.76 8.43 -21.50
N MET A 51 0.61 8.47 -22.19
CA MET A 51 -0.59 9.14 -21.69
C MET A 51 -1.15 8.45 -20.44
N ARG A 52 -1.15 7.11 -20.41
CA ARG A 52 -1.55 6.33 -19.23
C ARG A 52 -0.67 6.67 -18.04
N TYR A 53 0.64 6.74 -18.24
CA TYR A 53 1.59 7.09 -17.20
C TYR A 53 1.41 8.53 -16.71
N SER A 54 1.27 9.51 -17.63
CA SER A 54 1.00 10.89 -17.26
C SER A 54 -0.30 11.05 -16.47
N HIS A 55 -1.37 10.36 -16.86
CA HIS A 55 -2.64 10.40 -16.13
C HIS A 55 -2.51 9.75 -14.75
N LEU A 56 -1.81 8.61 -14.66
CA LEU A 56 -1.49 7.96 -13.38
C LEU A 56 -0.74 8.93 -12.47
N ASP A 57 0.34 9.55 -12.94
CA ASP A 57 1.16 10.49 -12.17
C ASP A 57 0.33 11.65 -11.63
N LEU A 58 -0.49 12.28 -12.46
CA LEU A 58 -1.41 13.35 -12.04
C LEU A 58 -2.39 12.90 -10.94
N ASN A 59 -2.91 11.68 -11.06
CA ASN A 59 -3.85 11.14 -10.07
C ASN A 59 -3.16 10.80 -8.74
N ILE A 60 -1.94 10.26 -8.77
CA ILE A 60 -1.23 9.88 -7.54
C ILE A 60 -0.51 11.06 -6.88
N ALA A 61 -0.10 12.09 -7.63
CA ALA A 61 0.51 13.31 -7.09
C ALA A 61 -0.33 13.98 -5.99
N ASN A 62 -1.66 13.83 -6.07
CA ASN A 62 -2.60 14.39 -5.11
C ASN A 62 -2.74 13.57 -3.80
N ARG A 63 -1.98 12.47 -3.63
CA ARG A 63 -1.83 11.66 -2.40
C ARG A 63 -3.15 11.38 -1.65
N GLN A 64 -4.13 10.80 -2.34
CA GLN A 64 -5.47 10.52 -1.79
C GLN A 64 -5.73 9.05 -1.40
N PHE A 65 -4.68 8.23 -1.24
CA PHE A 65 -4.87 6.87 -0.75
C PHE A 65 -5.24 6.87 0.75
N THR A 66 -6.10 5.95 1.12
CA THR A 66 -6.63 5.82 2.48
C THR A 66 -6.24 4.50 3.11
N GLN A 67 -6.07 3.43 2.32
CA GLN A 67 -5.70 2.12 2.85
C GLN A 67 -4.71 1.40 1.92
N ILE A 68 -3.87 0.55 2.51
CA ILE A 68 -3.03 -0.42 1.80
C ILE A 68 -3.30 -1.79 2.41
N GLY A 69 -3.66 -2.75 1.58
CA GLY A 69 -3.77 -4.16 1.92
C GLY A 69 -2.48 -4.90 1.56
N LEU A 70 -1.95 -5.69 2.50
CA LEU A 70 -0.86 -6.63 2.24
C LEU A 70 -1.24 -8.03 2.72
N CYS A 71 -1.03 -9.06 1.92
CA CYS A 71 -1.24 -10.44 2.32
C CYS A 71 -0.02 -11.30 1.98
N PHE A 72 0.52 -12.01 2.96
CA PHE A 72 1.73 -12.83 2.83
C PHE A 72 1.38 -14.31 2.70
N PHE A 73 1.97 -14.99 1.72
CA PHE A 73 1.78 -16.41 1.44
C PHE A 73 3.03 -17.07 0.85
N ASP A 74 3.06 -18.40 0.83
CA ASP A 74 4.14 -19.18 0.21
C ASP A 74 3.88 -19.43 -1.30
N ALA A 75 4.81 -20.08 -1.98
CA ALA A 75 4.70 -20.38 -3.42
C ALA A 75 3.50 -21.28 -3.79
N TYR A 76 2.89 -21.95 -2.82
CA TYR A 76 1.72 -22.83 -3.00
C TYR A 76 0.41 -22.15 -2.60
N GLY A 77 0.46 -20.89 -2.15
CA GLY A 77 -0.70 -20.14 -1.68
C GLY A 77 -1.09 -20.43 -0.23
N ASN A 78 -0.23 -21.09 0.56
CA ASN A 78 -0.49 -21.32 1.98
C ASN A 78 -0.19 -20.06 2.80
N LEU A 79 -1.00 -19.83 3.82
CA LEU A 79 -0.80 -18.74 4.79
C LEU A 79 0.02 -19.24 5.99
N PRO A 80 0.89 -18.41 6.59
CA PRO A 80 1.66 -18.82 7.75
C PRO A 80 0.78 -19.12 8.97
N TYR A 81 -0.34 -18.40 9.12
CA TYR A 81 -1.33 -18.58 10.18
C TYR A 81 -2.64 -17.87 9.79
N SER A 82 -3.70 -18.04 10.58
CA SER A 82 -4.91 -17.20 10.44
C SER A 82 -4.59 -15.75 10.81
N GLY A 83 -4.75 -14.80 9.89
CA GLY A 83 -4.36 -13.41 10.15
C GLY A 83 -3.16 -12.91 9.37
N SER A 84 -2.83 -13.49 8.21
CA SER A 84 -1.70 -13.06 7.38
C SER A 84 -2.06 -12.02 6.32
N ALA A 85 -3.18 -11.32 6.53
CA ALA A 85 -3.60 -10.16 5.75
C ALA A 85 -3.68 -8.94 6.68
N TRP A 86 -3.03 -7.86 6.27
CA TRP A 86 -2.96 -6.59 6.97
C TRP A 86 -3.65 -5.51 6.17
N GLN A 87 -4.43 -4.68 6.84
CA GLN A 87 -5.03 -3.47 6.27
C GLN A 87 -4.49 -2.27 7.03
N PHE A 88 -3.60 -1.51 6.41
CA PHE A 88 -3.02 -0.29 6.96
C PHE A 88 -3.93 0.89 6.65
N THR A 89 -4.44 1.57 7.68
CA THR A 89 -5.28 2.76 7.51
C THR A 89 -4.48 4.03 7.70
N PHE A 90 -4.50 4.90 6.70
CA PHE A 90 -3.73 6.14 6.67
C PHE A 90 -4.59 7.36 6.96
N LYS A 91 -3.93 8.42 7.41
CA LYS A 91 -4.59 9.71 7.64
C LYS A 91 -5.07 10.29 6.31
N GLY A 92 -6.32 10.01 5.92
CA GLY A 92 -6.94 10.60 4.74
C GLY A 92 -7.09 12.13 4.87
N PHE A 93 -7.04 12.84 3.73
CA PHE A 93 -7.15 14.31 3.68
C PHE A 93 -8.59 14.85 3.78
N ASN A 94 -9.55 14.08 4.30
CA ASN A 94 -10.94 14.53 4.44
C ASN A 94 -11.46 14.37 5.87
N SER A 95 -11.44 15.48 6.61
CA SER A 95 -11.76 15.61 8.04
C SER A 95 -13.25 15.44 8.39
N ARG A 96 -14.09 14.97 7.46
CA ARG A 96 -15.56 15.10 7.59
C ARG A 96 -16.31 13.84 8.00
N ARG A 97 -15.68 12.66 8.12
CA ARG A 97 -16.43 11.43 8.49
C ARG A 97 -16.01 10.66 9.73
N TYR A 98 -14.83 10.88 10.33
CA TYR A 98 -14.42 10.08 11.49
C TYR A 98 -13.56 10.89 12.46
N THR A 99 -14.18 11.61 13.39
CA THR A 99 -13.48 12.55 14.29
C THR A 99 -12.66 11.85 15.40
N SER A 100 -12.89 10.56 15.65
CA SER A 100 -12.12 9.74 16.59
C SER A 100 -11.02 8.90 15.93
N GLU A 101 -11.29 8.25 14.78
CA GLU A 101 -10.34 7.32 14.11
C GLU A 101 -9.15 8.03 13.44
N ILE A 102 -9.29 9.31 13.07
CA ILE A 102 -8.19 10.09 12.45
C ILE A 102 -6.98 10.26 13.38
N LYS A 103 -7.17 10.20 14.71
CA LYS A 103 -6.05 10.29 15.68
C LYS A 103 -5.17 9.04 15.68
N GLU A 104 -5.73 7.91 15.27
CA GLU A 104 -5.03 6.63 15.25
C GLU A 104 -4.57 6.25 13.83
N ALA A 105 -4.81 7.08 12.82
CA ALA A 105 -4.38 6.77 11.46
C ALA A 105 -2.86 6.85 11.28
N ILE A 106 -2.30 6.02 10.40
CA ILE A 106 -0.86 5.92 10.16
C ILE A 106 -0.36 7.16 9.40
N ASP A 107 0.77 7.73 9.85
CA ASP A 107 1.56 8.69 9.08
C ASP A 107 2.26 7.94 7.92
N PRO A 108 2.01 8.32 6.64
CA PRO A 108 2.68 7.71 5.49
C PRO A 108 4.21 7.70 5.58
N LYS A 109 4.83 8.72 6.20
CA LYS A 109 6.29 8.78 6.38
C LYS A 109 6.79 7.73 7.37
N ARG A 110 6.02 7.50 8.44
CA ARG A 110 6.32 6.44 9.42
C ARG A 110 6.18 5.07 8.77
N PHE A 111 5.09 4.84 8.02
CA PHE A 111 4.90 3.60 7.25
C PHE A 111 6.03 3.37 6.25
N ALA A 112 6.46 4.40 5.50
CA ALA A 112 7.57 4.28 4.55
C ALA A 112 8.86 3.76 5.20
N THR A 113 9.14 4.15 6.46
CA THR A 113 10.30 3.64 7.20
C THR A 113 10.21 2.14 7.46
N PHE A 114 9.04 1.63 7.82
CA PHE A 114 8.82 0.20 8.03
C PHE A 114 8.79 -0.58 6.72
N LEU A 115 8.14 -0.03 5.69
CA LEU A 115 8.10 -0.63 4.37
C LEU A 115 9.52 -0.78 3.77
N LYS A 116 10.38 0.24 3.92
CA LYS A 116 11.81 0.14 3.53
C LYS A 116 12.53 -0.99 4.24
N LYS A 117 12.29 -1.18 5.54
CA LYS A 117 12.86 -2.30 6.30
C LYS A 117 12.34 -3.63 5.79
N MET A 118 11.04 -3.73 5.52
CA MET A 118 10.37 -4.93 5.03
C MET A 118 10.95 -5.42 3.70
N VAL A 119 11.15 -4.52 2.74
CA VAL A 119 11.71 -4.86 1.41
C VAL A 119 13.23 -5.03 1.42
N SER A 120 13.94 -4.48 2.41
CA SER A 120 15.39 -4.59 2.50
C SER A 120 15.84 -5.98 2.97
N GLY A 121 16.81 -6.56 2.24
CA GLY A 121 17.42 -7.85 2.58
C GLY A 121 16.49 -9.06 2.42
N CYS A 122 15.40 -8.92 1.66
CA CYS A 122 14.46 -9.99 1.37
C CYS A 122 13.99 -9.88 -0.08
N GLU A 123 14.08 -10.97 -0.83
CA GLU A 123 13.44 -11.06 -2.15
C GLU A 123 11.95 -11.34 -1.93
N LEU A 124 11.10 -10.44 -2.41
CA LEU A 124 9.64 -10.55 -2.30
C LEU A 124 9.04 -10.61 -3.70
N HIS A 125 8.06 -11.50 -3.89
CA HIS A 125 7.30 -11.64 -5.12
C HIS A 125 5.96 -10.93 -4.95
N TRP A 126 5.73 -9.88 -5.73
CA TRP A 126 4.52 -9.07 -5.61
C TRP A 126 3.42 -9.54 -6.55
N VAL A 127 2.20 -9.64 -6.02
CA VAL A 127 0.99 -9.97 -6.78
C VAL A 127 0.03 -8.80 -6.67
N THR A 128 -0.50 -8.33 -7.80
CA THR A 128 -1.48 -7.24 -7.86
C THR A 128 -2.57 -7.57 -8.87
N PHE A 129 -3.67 -6.83 -8.85
CA PHE A 129 -4.74 -6.92 -9.84
C PHE A 129 -5.04 -5.53 -10.37
N HIS A 130 -4.73 -5.26 -11.64
CA HIS A 130 -4.73 -3.90 -12.19
C HIS A 130 -3.85 -2.91 -11.39
N GLY A 131 -2.73 -3.39 -10.84
CA GLY A 131 -1.94 -2.68 -9.83
C GLY A 131 -1.07 -1.51 -10.30
N LEU A 132 -1.44 -0.83 -11.38
CA LEU A 132 -0.78 0.42 -11.80
C LEU A 132 -0.87 1.47 -10.69
N TYR A 133 -2.05 1.65 -10.10
CA TYR A 133 -2.25 2.56 -8.96
C TYR A 133 -1.58 2.05 -7.69
N ASP A 134 -1.66 0.73 -7.43
CA ASP A 134 -1.06 0.12 -6.25
C ASP A 134 0.45 0.37 -6.19
N PHE A 135 1.15 0.07 -7.28
CA PHE A 135 2.58 0.36 -7.39
C PHE A 135 2.87 1.85 -7.47
N GLY A 136 2.01 2.65 -8.12
CA GLY A 136 2.13 4.10 -8.13
C GLY A 136 2.15 4.71 -6.73
N TYR A 137 1.21 4.32 -5.86
CA TYR A 137 1.19 4.79 -4.48
C TYR A 137 2.33 4.20 -3.64
N MET A 138 2.64 2.90 -3.78
CA MET A 138 3.75 2.28 -3.06
C MET A 138 5.11 2.93 -3.38
N THR A 139 5.37 3.22 -4.65
CA THR A 139 6.59 3.91 -5.09
C THR A 139 6.63 5.34 -4.54
N GLN A 140 5.54 6.10 -4.65
CA GLN A 140 5.44 7.45 -4.09
C GLN A 140 5.70 7.48 -2.58
N ILE A 141 5.20 6.51 -1.82
CA ILE A 141 5.44 6.38 -0.38
C ILE A 141 6.92 6.12 -0.10
N LEU A 142 7.53 5.18 -0.83
CA LEU A 142 8.93 4.77 -0.63
C LEU A 142 9.93 5.88 -0.99
N THR A 143 9.71 6.57 -2.10
CA THR A 143 10.59 7.66 -2.57
C THR A 143 10.29 8.97 -1.86
N ASN A 144 9.10 9.12 -1.28
CA ASN A 144 8.55 10.39 -0.82
C ASN A 144 8.56 11.48 -1.93
N SER A 145 8.63 11.09 -3.20
CA SER A 145 8.62 11.96 -4.38
C SER A 145 7.39 11.64 -5.24
N THR A 146 7.06 12.53 -6.17
CA THR A 146 6.23 12.13 -7.32
C THR A 146 7.00 11.11 -8.18
N PRO A 147 6.29 10.22 -8.89
CA PRO A 147 6.89 9.41 -9.94
C PRO A 147 7.76 10.25 -10.91
N PRO A 148 8.83 9.67 -11.45
CA PRO A 148 9.67 10.36 -12.42
C PRO A 148 8.89 10.57 -13.72
N GLY A 149 8.65 11.82 -14.13
CA GLY A 149 7.83 12.11 -15.32
C GLY A 149 7.55 13.59 -15.58
N HIS A 150 7.63 14.43 -14.54
CA HIS A 150 7.56 15.89 -14.68
C HIS A 150 8.87 16.57 -14.26
N PRO A 151 9.39 17.53 -15.04
CA PRO A 151 10.39 18.47 -14.55
C PRO A 151 9.78 19.30 -13.41
N GLN A 152 10.58 19.56 -12.37
CA GLN A 152 10.24 20.46 -11.27
C GLN A 152 10.01 21.89 -11.75
#